data_AF-A0A532F293-F1
#
_entry.id   AF-A0A532F293-F1
#
_cell.length_a   1.000
_cell.length_b   1.000
_cell.length_c   1.000
_cell.angle_alpha   90.00
_cell.angle_beta   90.00
_cell.angle_gamma   90.00
#
_symmetry.space_group_name_H-M   'P 1'
#
loop_
_entity.id
_entity.type
_entity.pdbx_description
1 polymer ?
#
loop_
_entity_poly.entity_id
_entity_poly.type
_entity_poly.pdbx_seq_one_letter_code
_entity_poly.pdbx_strand_id
1 'polypeptide(L)'
;MRAPSQSSQNTISSIAAVGSSCVALAISFLGVAQFDLPITKYVRSVTVHLPWDQLTIPWMAFTSDTGDWIGQGWRLTAVSLLLLVGAWAFEKPTVKIVAIQSLIAHGIAALLANGLKHLIGRPRPKFVHAGDWQMTLSWASGLDSFPSGHSTASFAVATVLARRFPLVGPLCIVIALFVALSRVLRGSHFPTDVLGGMVIGILSGFIATAPLRQWRASIQDGLRYAAMGASAVFALLWVLSHRMEDGMVGILFVALGVGAVVGGLWIRKTHWVRRRSTGERWHSNTSALLMAYGLAALTTSPLVLSSVGFACMACWLDAIGRNDDHAEESPGWSMMRESALLGGVALAILILVDARGVLSFQ
;
A
#
# COMPACT_ATOMS: atom_id res chain seq x y z
N MET A 1 19.84 -19.06 33.50
CA MET A 1 19.74 -18.01 32.47
C MET A 1 18.72 -16.98 32.94
N ARG A 2 19.10 -15.70 33.12
CA ARG A 2 18.14 -14.64 33.50
C ARG A 2 17.29 -14.30 32.27
N ALA A 3 15.97 -14.29 32.43
CA ALA A 3 15.05 -13.83 31.39
C ALA A 3 15.36 -12.36 31.02
N PRO A 4 15.31 -11.98 29.74
CA PRO A 4 15.56 -10.61 29.31
C PRO A 4 14.54 -9.64 29.91
N SER A 5 14.97 -8.41 30.22
CA SER A 5 14.10 -7.34 30.73
C SER A 5 13.01 -6.98 29.71
N GLN A 6 11.87 -6.46 30.18
CA GLN A 6 10.75 -6.03 29.33
C GLN A 6 11.18 -5.01 28.25
N SER A 7 12.12 -4.11 28.57
CA SER A 7 12.72 -3.17 27.61
C SER A 7 13.53 -3.85 26.50
N SER A 8 14.23 -4.95 26.83
CA SER A 8 14.97 -5.75 25.86
C SER A 8 14.03 -6.52 24.95
N GLN A 9 12.94 -7.09 25.49
CA GLN A 9 11.90 -7.78 24.71
C GLN A 9 11.19 -6.86 23.72
N ASN A 10 10.87 -5.62 24.12
CA ASN A 10 10.25 -4.62 23.24
C ASN A 10 11.20 -4.17 22.11
N THR A 11 12.50 -4.13 22.38
CA THR A 11 13.51 -3.77 21.37
C THR A 11 13.66 -4.89 20.33
N ILE A 12 13.75 -6.15 20.77
CA ILE A 12 13.89 -7.31 19.88
C ILE A 12 12.67 -7.46 18.97
N SER A 13 11.46 -7.38 19.53
CA SER A 13 10.22 -7.43 18.74
C SER A 13 10.12 -6.31 17.71
N SER A 14 10.52 -5.09 18.08
CA SER A 14 10.55 -3.95 17.14
C SER A 14 11.53 -4.16 15.99
N ILE A 15 12.75 -4.63 16.27
CA ILE A 15 13.74 -4.93 15.23
C ILE A 15 13.23 -6.04 14.29
N ALA A 16 12.65 -7.09 14.86
CA ALA A 16 12.09 -8.20 14.08
C ALA A 16 10.88 -7.75 13.22
N ALA A 17 10.05 -6.84 13.73
CA ALA A 17 8.93 -6.28 12.97
C ALA A 17 9.40 -5.43 11.78
N VAL A 18 10.44 -4.61 11.99
CA VAL A 18 11.09 -3.85 10.89
C VAL A 18 11.70 -4.79 9.86
N GLY A 19 12.47 -5.79 10.31
CA GLY A 19 13.06 -6.80 9.42
C GLY A 19 12.01 -7.53 8.58
N SER A 20 10.92 -7.96 9.21
CA SER A 20 9.80 -8.62 8.53
C SER A 20 9.11 -7.70 7.51
N SER A 21 8.93 -6.41 7.85
CA SER A 21 8.37 -5.41 6.92
C SER A 21 9.27 -5.22 5.69
N CYS A 22 10.59 -5.13 5.89
CA CYS A 22 11.56 -5.00 4.80
C CYS A 22 11.58 -6.24 3.89
N VAL A 23 11.50 -7.45 4.46
CA VAL A 23 11.43 -8.68 3.67
C VAL A 23 10.12 -8.74 2.86
N ALA A 24 8.98 -8.39 3.46
CA ALA A 24 7.70 -8.33 2.76
C ALA A 24 7.75 -7.33 1.59
N LEU A 25 8.33 -6.15 1.80
CA LEU A 25 8.56 -5.16 0.74
C LEU A 25 9.45 -5.72 -0.36
N ALA A 26 10.60 -6.31 -0.02
CA ALA A 26 11.53 -6.87 -1.00
C ALA A 26 10.85 -7.93 -1.90
N ILE A 27 10.11 -8.88 -1.30
CA ILE A 27 9.36 -9.88 -2.05
C ILE A 27 8.28 -9.21 -2.93
N SER A 28 7.58 -8.20 -2.41
CA SER A 28 6.57 -7.45 -3.18
C SER A 28 7.18 -6.73 -4.38
N PHE A 29 8.34 -6.08 -4.22
CA PHE A 29 9.04 -5.43 -5.33
C PHE A 29 9.51 -6.43 -6.38
N LEU A 30 10.11 -7.55 -5.95
CA LEU A 30 10.54 -8.62 -6.86
C LEU A 30 9.35 -9.25 -7.60
N GLY A 31 8.23 -9.43 -6.91
CA GLY A 31 6.99 -9.93 -7.48
C GLY A 31 6.38 -8.95 -8.49
N VAL A 32 6.29 -7.66 -8.14
CA VAL A 32 5.71 -6.63 -9.00
C VAL A 32 6.60 -6.34 -10.22
N ALA A 33 7.93 -6.46 -10.08
CA ALA A 33 8.87 -6.26 -11.19
C ALA A 33 8.61 -7.17 -12.39
N GLN A 34 8.06 -8.37 -12.15
CA GLN A 34 7.69 -9.31 -13.23
C GLN A 34 6.62 -8.74 -14.16
N PHE A 35 5.82 -7.79 -13.69
CA PHE A 35 4.78 -7.14 -14.49
C PHE A 35 5.26 -5.89 -15.23
N ASP A 36 6.46 -5.37 -14.94
CA ASP A 36 6.92 -4.10 -15.49
C ASP A 36 6.97 -4.12 -17.02
N LEU A 37 7.62 -5.14 -17.60
CA LEU A 37 7.75 -5.29 -19.05
C LEU A 37 6.44 -5.72 -19.73
N PRO A 38 5.72 -6.77 -19.26
CA PRO A 38 4.49 -7.18 -19.91
C PRO A 38 3.42 -6.07 -19.96
N ILE A 39 3.21 -5.36 -18.86
CA ILE A 39 2.24 -4.25 -18.83
C ILE A 39 2.71 -3.11 -19.75
N THR A 40 4.00 -2.79 -19.77
CA THR A 40 4.54 -1.77 -20.68
C THR A 40 4.28 -2.13 -22.15
N LYS A 41 4.51 -3.39 -22.54
CA LYS A 41 4.23 -3.87 -23.91
C LYS A 41 2.75 -3.75 -24.25
N TYR A 42 1.87 -4.17 -23.33
CA TYR A 42 0.43 -4.04 -23.51
C TYR A 42 0.00 -2.58 -23.68
N VAL A 43 0.41 -1.69 -22.78
CA VAL A 43 0.07 -0.26 -22.85
C VAL A 43 0.53 0.36 -24.16
N ARG A 44 1.75 0.04 -24.62
CA ARG A 44 2.25 0.50 -25.92
C ARG A 44 1.42 -0.02 -27.08
N SER A 45 0.97 -1.27 -27.04
CA SER A 45 0.15 -1.85 -28.13
C SER A 45 -1.19 -1.14 -28.32
N VAL A 46 -1.70 -0.47 -27.28
CA VAL A 46 -2.97 0.27 -27.30
C VAL A 46 -2.78 1.79 -27.31
N THR A 47 -1.53 2.27 -27.47
CA THR A 47 -1.20 3.70 -27.56
C THR A 47 -0.84 4.06 -28.99
N VAL A 48 -1.45 5.12 -29.52
CA VAL A 48 -1.11 5.69 -30.83
C VAL A 48 -0.24 6.92 -30.62
N HIS A 49 0.84 7.02 -31.40
CA HIS A 49 1.77 8.14 -31.40
C HIS A 49 1.39 9.14 -32.51
N LEU A 50 0.51 10.11 -32.23
CA LEU A 50 0.15 11.20 -33.15
C LEU A 50 0.05 12.52 -32.40
N PRO A 51 0.77 13.56 -32.84
CA PRO A 51 1.70 14.44 -32.09
C PRO A 51 1.89 14.28 -30.55
N TRP A 52 0.95 13.67 -29.84
CA TRP A 52 0.93 13.37 -28.42
C TRP A 52 0.57 11.88 -28.23
N ASP A 53 1.03 11.25 -27.15
CA ASP A 53 0.66 9.87 -26.84
C ASP A 53 -0.83 9.80 -26.46
N GLN A 54 -1.64 9.11 -27.24
CA GLN A 54 -3.06 8.92 -26.97
C GLN A 54 -3.41 7.44 -26.85
N LEU A 55 -4.04 7.08 -25.73
CA LEU A 55 -4.60 5.74 -25.53
C LEU A 55 -5.84 5.59 -26.41
N THR A 56 -5.88 4.51 -27.19
CA THR A 56 -7.00 4.21 -28.08
C THR A 56 -8.24 3.72 -27.33
N ILE A 57 -8.05 3.15 -26.13
CA ILE A 57 -9.12 2.61 -25.30
C ILE A 57 -9.71 3.73 -24.43
N PRO A 58 -10.98 4.12 -24.60
CA PRO A 58 -11.56 5.32 -23.98
C PRO A 58 -11.49 5.33 -22.44
N TRP A 59 -11.81 4.21 -21.79
CA TRP A 59 -11.77 4.14 -20.33
C TRP A 59 -10.33 4.27 -19.79
N MET A 60 -9.34 3.73 -20.51
CA MET A 60 -7.93 3.87 -20.14
C MET A 60 -7.46 5.32 -20.28
N ALA A 61 -7.85 5.99 -21.38
CA ALA A 61 -7.57 7.40 -21.60
C ALA A 61 -8.18 8.26 -20.48
N PHE A 62 -9.47 8.07 -20.18
CA PHE A 62 -10.15 8.78 -19.10
C PHE A 62 -9.47 8.58 -17.74
N THR A 63 -9.16 7.33 -17.36
CA THR A 63 -8.46 7.03 -16.10
C THR A 63 -7.06 7.65 -16.07
N SER A 64 -6.32 7.56 -17.16
CA SER A 64 -4.98 8.13 -17.33
C SER A 64 -4.98 9.65 -17.13
N ASP A 65 -5.89 10.35 -17.80
CA ASP A 65 -5.97 11.81 -17.79
C ASP A 65 -6.52 12.34 -16.47
N THR A 66 -7.54 11.70 -15.93
CA THR A 66 -8.11 12.07 -14.63
C THR A 66 -7.11 11.86 -13.50
N GLY A 67 -6.41 10.72 -13.49
CA GLY A 67 -5.41 10.44 -12.46
C GLY A 67 -4.16 11.33 -12.58
N ASP A 68 -3.72 11.65 -13.80
CA ASP A 68 -2.72 12.69 -14.03
C ASP A 68 -3.18 14.01 -13.45
N TRP A 69 -4.42 14.40 -13.74
CA TRP A 69 -4.99 15.66 -13.31
C TRP A 69 -5.03 15.76 -11.78
N ILE A 70 -5.50 14.72 -11.08
CA ILE A 70 -5.57 14.69 -9.62
C ILE A 70 -4.17 14.67 -8.99
N GLY A 71 -3.25 13.90 -9.56
CA GLY A 71 -1.94 13.63 -8.95
C GLY A 71 -0.88 14.71 -9.16
N GLN A 72 -1.18 15.82 -9.87
CA GLN A 72 -0.20 16.89 -10.08
C GLN A 72 0.21 17.52 -8.74
N GLY A 73 1.51 17.54 -8.46
CA GLY A 73 2.03 17.97 -7.16
C GLY A 73 1.64 19.40 -6.76
N TRP A 74 1.62 20.33 -7.72
CA TRP A 74 1.19 21.71 -7.48
C TRP A 74 -0.30 21.80 -7.11
N ARG A 75 -1.17 20.91 -7.63
CA ARG A 75 -2.60 20.89 -7.28
C ARG A 75 -2.82 20.37 -5.88
N LEU A 76 -2.13 19.29 -5.50
CA LEU A 76 -2.16 18.79 -4.13
C LEU A 76 -1.63 19.84 -3.14
N THR A 77 -0.60 20.59 -3.54
CA THR A 77 -0.08 21.73 -2.76
C THR A 77 -1.10 22.86 -2.69
N ALA A 78 -1.71 23.25 -3.81
CA ALA A 78 -2.74 24.28 -3.85
C ALA A 78 -3.96 23.93 -2.99
N VAL A 79 -4.45 22.69 -3.07
CA VAL A 79 -5.54 22.20 -2.21
C VAL A 79 -5.14 22.28 -0.73
N SER A 80 -3.92 21.87 -0.37
CA SER A 80 -3.45 21.95 1.01
C SER A 80 -3.32 23.40 1.49
N LEU A 81 -2.89 24.32 0.63
CA LEU A 81 -2.84 25.77 0.93
C LEU A 81 -4.23 26.38 1.06
N LEU A 82 -5.17 26.03 0.19
CA LEU A 82 -6.56 26.50 0.27
C LEU A 82 -7.23 25.99 1.55
N LEU A 83 -7.00 24.72 1.92
CA LEU A 83 -7.44 24.18 3.21
C LEU A 83 -6.82 24.92 4.39
N LEU A 84 -5.54 25.31 4.30
CA LEU A 84 -4.86 26.08 5.34
C LEU A 84 -5.46 27.48 5.51
N VAL A 85 -5.66 28.19 4.39
CA VAL A 85 -6.25 29.54 4.38
C VAL A 85 -7.69 29.50 4.89
N GLY A 86 -8.50 28.56 4.41
CA GLY A 86 -9.87 28.37 4.89
C GLY A 86 -9.92 28.01 6.37
N ALA A 87 -9.06 27.10 6.84
CA ALA A 87 -8.99 26.74 8.25
C ALA A 87 -8.56 27.90 9.14
N TRP A 88 -7.70 28.79 8.65
CA TRP A 88 -7.33 30.02 9.33
C TRP A 88 -8.49 31.02 9.37
N ALA A 89 -9.17 31.25 8.25
CA ALA A 89 -10.29 32.19 8.15
C ALA A 89 -11.52 31.76 8.97
N PHE A 90 -11.79 30.45 9.08
CA PHE A 90 -12.93 29.90 9.82
C PHE A 90 -12.57 29.33 11.21
N GLU A 91 -11.35 29.63 11.70
CA GLU A 91 -10.87 29.22 13.02
C GLU A 91 -11.04 27.71 13.32
N LYS A 92 -10.70 26.85 12.35
CA LYS A 92 -10.78 25.39 12.47
C LYS A 92 -9.40 24.79 12.79
N PRO A 93 -9.00 24.64 14.07
CA PRO A 93 -7.64 24.23 14.44
C PRO A 93 -7.27 22.83 13.92
N THR A 94 -8.23 21.89 13.90
CA THR A 94 -8.01 20.54 13.39
C THR A 94 -7.65 20.54 11.90
N VAL A 95 -8.39 21.31 11.09
CA VAL A 95 -8.17 21.40 9.64
C VAL A 95 -6.84 22.10 9.34
N LYS A 96 -6.48 23.12 10.14
CA LYS A 96 -5.19 23.82 10.05
C LYS A 96 -4.02 22.86 10.25
N ILE A 97 -4.08 22.00 11.28
CA ILE A 97 -3.05 20.99 11.56
C ILE A 97 -2.94 20.00 10.41
N VAL A 98 -4.07 19.50 9.89
CA VAL A 98 -4.05 18.56 8.74
C VAL A 98 -3.43 19.21 7.52
N ALA A 99 -3.81 20.44 7.19
CA ALA A 99 -3.27 21.15 6.03
C ALA A 99 -1.75 21.34 6.12
N ILE A 100 -1.24 21.75 7.29
CA ILE A 100 0.21 21.87 7.54
C ILE A 100 0.90 20.50 7.40
N GLN A 101 0.33 19.44 7.97
CA GLN A 101 0.91 18.10 7.89
C GLN A 101 0.91 17.55 6.47
N SER A 102 -0.13 17.83 5.68
CA SER A 102 -0.18 17.48 4.26
C SER A 102 0.92 18.21 3.46
N LEU A 103 1.17 19.50 3.74
CA LEU A 103 2.27 20.26 3.13
C LEU A 103 3.64 19.70 3.52
N ILE A 104 3.85 19.39 4.80
CA ILE A 104 5.11 18.77 5.29
C ILE A 104 5.31 17.40 4.64
N ALA A 105 4.27 16.55 4.62
CA ALA A 105 4.33 15.23 4.00
C ALA A 105 4.66 15.34 2.50
N HIS A 106 4.05 16.30 1.80
CA HIS A 106 4.33 16.56 0.39
C HIS A 106 5.77 17.01 0.17
N GLY A 107 6.29 17.91 1.01
CA GLY A 107 7.68 18.38 0.96
C GLY A 107 8.69 17.24 1.16
N ILE A 108 8.50 16.42 2.19
CA ILE A 108 9.35 15.23 2.44
C ILE A 108 9.27 14.27 1.25
N ALA A 109 8.07 13.98 0.76
CA ALA A 109 7.85 13.12 -0.39
C ALA A 109 8.55 13.64 -1.66
N ALA A 110 8.45 14.94 -1.94
CA ALA A 110 9.10 15.56 -3.09
C ALA A 110 10.62 15.51 -3.00
N LEU A 111 11.19 15.80 -1.81
CA LEU A 111 12.63 15.71 -1.58
C LEU A 111 13.15 14.28 -1.80
N LEU A 112 12.49 13.29 -1.20
CA LEU A 112 12.87 11.88 -1.35
C LEU A 112 12.71 11.40 -2.79
N ALA A 113 11.61 11.73 -3.44
CA ALA A 113 11.35 11.31 -4.82
C ALA A 113 12.36 11.92 -5.80
N ASN A 114 12.64 13.23 -5.71
CA ASN A 114 13.63 13.88 -6.58
C ASN A 114 15.04 13.37 -6.30
N GLY A 115 15.43 13.22 -5.02
CA GLY A 115 16.72 12.64 -4.66
C GLY A 115 16.91 11.25 -5.26
N LEU A 116 15.93 10.35 -5.10
CA LEU A 116 16.00 8.99 -5.62
C LEU A 116 15.97 8.93 -7.16
N LYS A 117 15.20 9.80 -7.82
CA LYS A 117 15.17 9.89 -9.29
C LYS A 117 16.57 10.08 -9.86
N HIS A 118 17.31 11.04 -9.31
CA HIS A 118 18.63 11.37 -9.81
C HIS A 118 19.67 10.31 -9.44
N LEU A 119 19.58 9.74 -8.22
CA LEU A 119 20.47 8.68 -7.77
C LEU A 119 20.33 7.38 -8.57
N ILE A 120 19.12 7.00 -8.95
CA ILE A 120 18.84 5.72 -9.62
C ILE A 120 18.91 5.86 -11.13
N GLY A 121 18.41 6.96 -11.70
CA GLY A 121 18.47 7.22 -13.14
C GLY A 121 17.72 6.19 -13.99
N ARG A 122 16.59 5.67 -13.50
CA ARG A 122 15.84 4.63 -14.22
C ARG A 122 15.17 5.19 -15.49
N PRO A 123 15.37 4.57 -16.67
CA PRO A 123 14.68 4.97 -17.90
C PRO A 123 13.16 4.80 -17.78
N ARG A 124 12.39 5.75 -18.31
CA ARG A 124 10.92 5.64 -18.36
C ARG A 124 10.46 4.57 -19.35
N PRO A 125 9.27 3.98 -19.16
CA PRO A 125 8.79 2.92 -20.03
C PRO A 125 8.81 3.30 -21.50
N LYS A 126 8.49 4.54 -21.88
CA LYS A 126 8.53 5.02 -23.28
C LYS A 126 9.92 5.04 -23.94
N PHE A 127 11.00 5.11 -23.18
CA PHE A 127 12.36 5.16 -23.73
C PHE A 127 13.04 3.79 -23.79
N VAL A 128 12.51 2.77 -23.09
CA VAL A 128 13.07 1.42 -23.12
C VAL A 128 12.76 0.74 -24.46
N HIS A 129 13.76 0.61 -25.31
CA HIS A 129 13.74 -0.25 -26.49
C HIS A 129 14.50 -1.52 -26.11
N ALA A 130 14.04 -2.70 -26.56
CA ALA A 130 14.47 -3.99 -26.04
C ALA A 130 16.01 -4.12 -25.95
N GLY A 131 16.58 -3.99 -24.74
CA GLY A 131 18.01 -4.19 -24.48
C GLY A 131 18.68 -3.16 -23.57
N ASP A 132 18.26 -1.89 -23.58
CA ASP A 132 19.02 -0.81 -22.92
C ASP A 132 18.53 -0.49 -21.50
N TRP A 133 18.86 -1.36 -20.55
CA TRP A 133 18.64 -1.14 -19.11
C TRP A 133 19.91 -0.60 -18.45
N GLN A 134 20.23 0.66 -18.69
CA GLN A 134 21.31 1.33 -17.98
C GLN A 134 20.72 2.20 -16.88
N MET A 135 20.92 1.80 -15.61
CA MET A 135 20.64 2.64 -14.45
C MET A 135 21.94 3.29 -14.00
N THR A 136 22.01 4.60 -14.13
CA THR A 136 23.19 5.38 -13.73
C THR A 136 22.73 6.70 -13.14
N LEU A 137 23.51 7.24 -12.19
CA LEU A 137 23.27 8.58 -11.66
C LEU A 137 23.09 9.57 -12.82
N SER A 138 21.92 10.18 -12.96
CA SER A 138 21.58 10.96 -14.14
C SER A 138 20.59 12.09 -13.88
N TRP A 139 20.81 13.18 -14.61
CA TRP A 139 19.95 14.37 -14.66
C TRP A 139 19.27 14.51 -16.04
N ALA A 140 19.45 13.54 -16.93
CA ALA A 140 18.88 13.58 -18.25
C ALA A 140 17.36 13.38 -18.21
N SER A 141 16.65 14.11 -19.08
CA SER A 141 15.21 13.91 -19.27
C SER A 141 14.92 12.48 -19.71
N GLY A 142 13.99 11.81 -19.03
CA GLY A 142 13.59 10.44 -19.34
C GLY A 142 14.28 9.34 -18.55
N LEU A 143 15.33 9.66 -17.78
CA LEU A 143 15.98 8.77 -16.80
C LEU A 143 15.46 8.98 -15.37
N ASP A 144 14.28 9.59 -15.21
CA ASP A 144 13.69 9.92 -13.93
C ASP A 144 12.45 9.06 -13.60
N SER A 145 12.43 7.77 -13.98
CA SER A 145 11.22 6.94 -13.82
C SER A 145 10.95 6.56 -12.36
N PHE A 146 11.95 6.09 -11.62
CA PHE A 146 11.77 5.64 -10.25
C PHE A 146 12.15 6.74 -9.24
N PRO A 147 11.34 7.02 -8.21
CA PRO A 147 9.94 6.62 -8.04
C PRO A 147 8.97 7.55 -8.79
N SER A 148 7.71 7.14 -8.91
CA SER A 148 6.66 7.98 -9.49
C SER A 148 6.26 9.12 -8.55
N GLY A 149 6.54 10.37 -8.93
CA GLY A 149 6.20 11.56 -8.13
C GLY A 149 4.70 11.74 -7.85
N HIS A 150 3.83 11.38 -8.81
CA HIS A 150 2.38 11.43 -8.63
C HIS A 150 1.91 10.44 -7.55
N SER A 151 2.44 9.21 -7.59
CA SER A 151 2.17 8.19 -6.58
C SER A 151 2.68 8.65 -5.22
N THR A 152 3.94 9.11 -5.13
CA THR A 152 4.56 9.58 -3.90
C THR A 152 3.76 10.70 -3.23
N ALA A 153 3.40 11.74 -3.98
CA ALA A 153 2.65 12.88 -3.47
C ALA A 153 1.23 12.49 -3.02
N SER A 154 0.55 11.66 -3.81
CA SER A 154 -0.83 11.24 -3.52
C SER A 154 -0.91 10.38 -2.28
N PHE A 155 -0.01 9.38 -2.14
CA PHE A 155 0.05 8.54 -0.95
C PHE A 155 0.52 9.31 0.29
N ALA A 156 1.38 10.32 0.15
CA ALA A 156 1.76 11.20 1.27
C ALA A 156 0.55 11.93 1.85
N VAL A 157 -0.21 12.63 1.01
CA VAL A 157 -1.41 13.38 1.44
C VAL A 157 -2.50 12.43 1.93
N ALA A 158 -2.75 11.33 1.19
CA ALA A 158 -3.75 10.34 1.58
C ALA A 158 -3.44 9.69 2.93
N THR A 159 -2.16 9.44 3.25
CA THR A 159 -1.74 8.91 4.55
C THR A 159 -2.00 9.91 5.68
N VAL A 160 -1.72 11.20 5.48
CA VAL A 160 -2.05 12.23 6.47
C VAL A 160 -3.55 12.27 6.72
N LEU A 161 -4.35 12.29 5.66
CA LEU A 161 -5.81 12.31 5.75
C LEU A 161 -6.35 11.05 6.42
N ALA A 162 -5.83 9.86 6.09
CA ALA A 162 -6.27 8.61 6.71
C ALA A 162 -5.96 8.55 8.21
N ARG A 163 -4.83 9.13 8.65
CA ARG A 163 -4.46 9.19 10.06
C ARG A 163 -5.26 10.22 10.85
N ARG A 164 -5.72 11.31 10.23
CA ARG A 164 -6.46 12.38 10.89
C ARG A 164 -7.98 12.22 10.80
N PHE A 165 -8.46 11.63 9.71
CA PHE A 165 -9.87 11.43 9.39
C PHE A 165 -10.10 9.97 8.98
N PRO A 166 -10.15 9.04 9.93
CA PRO A 166 -10.10 7.62 9.62
C PRO A 166 -11.40 7.11 8.97
N LEU A 167 -12.49 7.87 9.02
CA LEU A 167 -13.71 7.65 8.23
C LEU A 167 -13.50 7.87 6.72
N VAL A 168 -12.76 8.90 6.34
CA VAL A 168 -12.52 9.28 4.93
C VAL A 168 -11.21 8.68 4.40
N GLY A 169 -10.33 8.25 5.29
CA GLY A 169 -9.04 7.64 4.98
C GLY A 169 -9.08 6.57 3.89
N PRO A 170 -9.97 5.56 3.96
CA PRO A 170 -10.07 4.54 2.92
C PRO A 170 -10.33 5.13 1.54
N LEU A 171 -11.22 6.12 1.43
CA LEU A 171 -11.51 6.81 0.17
C LEU A 171 -10.28 7.56 -0.36
N CYS A 172 -9.54 8.24 0.52
CA CYS A 172 -8.29 8.93 0.12
C CYS A 172 -7.24 7.96 -0.41
N ILE A 173 -7.11 6.77 0.20
CA ILE A 173 -6.18 5.72 -0.26
C ILE A 173 -6.64 5.15 -1.61
N VAL A 174 -7.94 4.94 -1.83
CA VAL A 174 -8.50 4.53 -3.12
C VAL A 174 -8.20 5.57 -4.21
N ILE A 175 -8.31 6.87 -3.91
CA ILE A 175 -7.94 7.94 -4.83
C ILE A 175 -6.44 7.90 -5.14
N ALA A 176 -5.58 7.67 -4.14
CA ALA A 176 -4.14 7.54 -4.36
C ALA A 176 -3.78 6.31 -5.22
N LEU A 177 -4.46 5.18 -5.02
CA LEU A 177 -4.34 3.98 -5.86
C LEU A 177 -4.80 4.26 -7.30
N PHE A 178 -5.90 5.00 -7.48
CA PHE A 178 -6.38 5.42 -8.79
C PHE A 178 -5.35 6.30 -9.51
N VAL A 179 -4.75 7.27 -8.80
CA VAL A 179 -3.65 8.09 -9.35
C VAL A 179 -2.47 7.20 -9.72
N ALA A 180 -2.04 6.26 -8.87
CA ALA A 180 -0.95 5.34 -9.19
C ALA A 180 -1.24 4.49 -10.44
N LEU A 181 -2.44 3.90 -10.53
CA LEU A 181 -2.88 3.13 -11.70
C LEU A 181 -2.82 3.97 -12.98
N SER A 182 -3.28 5.22 -12.92
CA SER A 182 -3.24 6.12 -14.08
C SER A 182 -1.83 6.32 -14.66
N ARG A 183 -0.77 6.17 -13.84
CA ARG A 183 0.63 6.36 -14.28
C ARG A 183 1.18 5.17 -15.05
N VAL A 184 0.72 3.99 -14.67
CA VAL A 184 0.99 2.75 -15.40
C VAL A 184 0.22 2.75 -16.71
N LEU A 185 -1.08 3.11 -16.69
CA LEU A 185 -1.91 3.16 -17.89
C LEU A 185 -1.41 4.17 -18.93
N ARG A 186 -0.86 5.31 -18.50
CA ARG A 186 -0.24 6.29 -19.41
C ARG A 186 1.12 5.81 -19.98
N GLY A 187 1.66 4.68 -19.54
CA GLY A 187 3.02 4.25 -19.91
C GLY A 187 4.12 5.18 -19.40
N SER A 188 3.81 6.01 -18.39
CA SER A 188 4.72 7.02 -17.86
C SER A 188 5.70 6.48 -16.82
N HIS A 189 5.31 5.37 -16.18
CA HIS A 189 5.99 4.73 -15.06
C HIS A 189 5.71 3.23 -15.07
N PHE A 190 6.67 2.45 -14.58
CA PHE A 190 6.49 1.02 -14.34
C PHE A 190 5.64 0.77 -13.07
N PRO A 191 4.95 -0.38 -12.97
CA PRO A 191 4.31 -0.87 -11.74
C PRO A 191 5.21 -0.74 -10.50
N THR A 192 6.49 -1.08 -10.59
CA THR A 192 7.43 -0.92 -9.46
C THR A 192 7.74 0.55 -9.12
N ASP A 193 7.71 1.48 -10.09
CA ASP A 193 7.91 2.91 -9.82
C ASP A 193 6.75 3.49 -9.01
N VAL A 194 5.52 3.06 -9.31
CA VAL A 194 4.33 3.49 -8.57
C VAL A 194 4.25 2.83 -7.20
N LEU A 195 4.70 1.58 -7.07
CA LEU A 195 4.86 0.88 -5.79
C LEU A 195 5.91 1.59 -4.89
N GLY A 196 7.05 1.98 -5.48
CA GLY A 196 8.07 2.80 -4.82
C GLY A 196 7.52 4.13 -4.33
N GLY A 197 6.76 4.82 -5.17
CA GLY A 197 6.08 6.06 -4.78
C GLY A 197 5.11 5.85 -3.62
N MET A 198 4.32 4.76 -3.63
CA MET A 198 3.42 4.43 -2.52
C MET A 198 4.17 4.25 -1.20
N VAL A 199 5.27 3.50 -1.18
CA VAL A 199 6.09 3.27 0.02
C VAL A 199 6.62 4.59 0.57
N ILE A 200 7.22 5.43 -0.27
CA ILE A 200 7.79 6.71 0.14
C ILE A 200 6.70 7.67 0.60
N GLY A 201 5.55 7.70 -0.08
CA GLY A 201 4.41 8.52 0.29
C GLY A 201 3.87 8.14 1.67
N ILE A 202 3.65 6.85 1.91
CA ILE A 202 3.22 6.33 3.22
C ILE A 202 4.22 6.76 4.31
N LEU A 203 5.52 6.50 4.12
CA LEU A 203 6.54 6.90 5.09
C LEU A 203 6.53 8.40 5.38
N SER A 204 6.41 9.23 4.33
CA SER A 204 6.36 10.69 4.45
C SER A 204 5.14 11.17 5.23
N GLY A 205 3.96 10.58 5.00
CA GLY A 205 2.74 10.88 5.76
C GLY A 205 2.82 10.43 7.23
N PHE A 206 3.45 9.28 7.50
CA PHE A 206 3.71 8.84 8.87
C PHE A 206 4.66 9.82 9.59
N ILE A 207 5.78 10.17 8.98
CA ILE A 207 6.75 11.11 9.56
C ILE A 207 6.08 12.47 9.84
N ALA A 208 5.31 13.01 8.90
CA ALA A 208 4.69 14.33 9.04
C ALA A 208 3.60 14.41 10.13
N THR A 209 2.96 13.28 10.46
CA THR A 209 1.86 13.24 11.44
C THR A 209 2.30 12.91 12.86
N ALA A 210 3.55 12.47 13.04
CA ALA A 210 4.08 12.08 14.34
C ALA A 210 4.85 13.23 15.03
N PRO A 211 4.84 13.29 16.37
CA PRO A 211 5.75 14.16 17.11
C PRO A 211 7.21 13.81 16.80
N LEU A 212 8.09 14.82 16.68
CA LEU A 212 9.51 14.62 16.35
C LEU A 212 10.21 13.63 17.29
N ARG A 213 9.83 13.57 18.57
CA ARG A 213 10.40 12.64 19.55
C ARG A 213 10.09 11.16 19.26
N GLN A 214 9.05 10.88 18.47
CA GLN A 214 8.56 9.54 18.15
C GLN A 214 8.90 9.12 16.71
N TRP A 215 9.87 9.77 16.07
CA TRP A 215 10.22 9.54 14.66
C TRP A 215 10.50 8.06 14.34
N ARG A 216 11.18 7.33 15.24
CA ARG A 216 11.50 5.89 15.06
C ARG A 216 10.24 5.03 14.97
N ALA A 217 9.34 5.19 15.94
CA ALA A 217 8.07 4.46 15.98
C ALA A 217 7.21 4.81 14.75
N SER A 218 7.22 6.07 14.33
CA SER A 218 6.48 6.50 13.13
C SER A 218 7.02 5.86 11.85
N ILE A 219 8.34 5.78 11.68
CA ILE A 219 8.96 5.10 10.54
C ILE A 219 8.63 3.60 10.56
N GLN A 220 8.73 2.96 11.73
CA GLN A 220 8.36 1.54 11.89
C GLN A 220 6.89 1.30 11.51
N ASP A 221 5.98 2.15 11.97
CA ASP A 221 4.57 2.08 11.57
C ASP A 221 4.42 2.28 10.06
N GLY A 222 5.03 3.32 9.50
CA GLY A 222 4.98 3.59 8.06
C GLY A 222 5.50 2.43 7.22
N LEU A 223 6.62 1.80 7.63
CA LEU A 223 7.18 0.61 6.97
C LEU A 223 6.22 -0.57 7.00
N ARG A 224 5.58 -0.82 8.14
CA ARG A 224 4.60 -1.90 8.28
C ARG A 224 3.38 -1.67 7.39
N TYR A 225 2.79 -0.48 7.41
CA TYR A 225 1.64 -0.15 6.55
C TYR A 225 2.01 -0.17 5.06
N ALA A 226 3.22 0.29 4.72
CA ALA A 226 3.73 0.20 3.36
C ALA A 226 3.93 -1.27 2.92
N ALA A 227 4.43 -2.13 3.80
CA ALA A 227 4.59 -3.57 3.55
C ALA A 227 3.23 -4.26 3.31
N MET A 228 2.22 -3.96 4.14
CA MET A 228 0.86 -4.47 3.94
C MET A 228 0.27 -4.01 2.60
N GLY A 229 0.37 -2.72 2.30
CA GLY A 229 -0.13 -2.15 1.04
C GLY A 229 0.57 -2.74 -0.19
N ALA A 230 1.90 -2.87 -0.13
CA ALA A 230 2.69 -3.45 -1.23
C ALA A 230 2.37 -4.93 -1.45
N SER A 231 2.23 -5.70 -0.37
CA SER A 231 1.85 -7.12 -0.45
C SER A 231 0.44 -7.29 -1.03
N ALA A 232 -0.49 -6.41 -0.67
CA ALA A 232 -1.86 -6.43 -1.22
C ALA A 232 -1.89 -6.07 -2.71
N VAL A 233 -1.13 -5.05 -3.14
CA VAL A 233 -1.00 -4.70 -4.57
C VAL A 233 -0.37 -5.84 -5.35
N PHE A 234 0.69 -6.47 -4.81
CA PHE A 234 1.32 -7.62 -5.43
C PHE A 234 0.35 -8.80 -5.56
N ALA A 235 -0.37 -9.14 -4.47
CA ALA A 235 -1.38 -10.20 -4.48
C ALA A 235 -2.48 -9.94 -5.52
N LEU A 236 -2.99 -8.71 -5.59
CA LEU A 236 -4.01 -8.33 -6.55
C LEU A 236 -3.51 -8.49 -7.99
N LEU A 237 -2.33 -7.94 -8.31
CA LEU A 237 -1.74 -8.09 -9.65
C LEU A 237 -1.51 -9.56 -10.00
N TRP A 238 -1.07 -10.36 -9.04
CA TRP A 238 -0.87 -11.79 -9.23
C TRP A 238 -2.18 -12.51 -9.56
N VAL A 239 -3.23 -12.31 -8.76
CA VAL A 239 -4.53 -12.95 -8.98
C VAL A 239 -5.13 -12.56 -10.32
N LEU A 240 -5.06 -11.27 -10.69
CA LEU A 240 -5.61 -10.80 -11.96
C LEU A 240 -4.88 -11.36 -13.18
N SER A 241 -3.61 -11.76 -13.05
CA SER A 241 -2.76 -12.19 -14.17
C SER A 241 -2.53 -13.69 -14.27
N HIS A 242 -2.56 -14.41 -13.16
CA HIS A 242 -2.22 -15.83 -13.10
C HIS A 242 -3.45 -16.69 -12.84
N ARG A 243 -3.52 -17.81 -13.57
CA ARG A 243 -4.49 -18.88 -13.29
C ARG A 243 -4.07 -19.65 -12.03
N MET A 244 -4.98 -20.48 -11.53
CA MET A 244 -4.66 -21.38 -10.41
C MET A 244 -3.51 -22.31 -10.80
N GLU A 245 -2.66 -22.60 -9.82
CA GLU A 245 -1.68 -23.67 -9.98
C GLU A 245 -2.43 -25.01 -10.05
N ASP A 246 -2.23 -25.74 -11.15
CA ASP A 246 -2.83 -27.06 -11.33
C ASP A 246 -2.08 -28.11 -10.52
N GLY A 247 -2.80 -29.13 -10.05
CA GLY A 247 -2.23 -30.27 -9.34
C GLY A 247 -2.25 -30.16 -7.81
N MET A 248 -1.51 -31.07 -7.16
CA MET A 248 -1.62 -31.29 -5.71
C MET A 248 -1.18 -30.08 -4.88
N VAL A 249 -0.18 -29.32 -5.34
CA VAL A 249 0.33 -28.13 -4.65
C VAL A 249 -0.75 -27.04 -4.59
N GLY A 250 -1.42 -26.76 -5.70
CA GLY A 250 -2.54 -25.82 -5.75
C GLY A 250 -3.69 -26.23 -4.83
N ILE A 251 -4.06 -27.52 -4.83
CA ILE A 251 -5.11 -28.05 -3.94
C ILE A 251 -4.73 -27.85 -2.46
N LEU A 252 -3.47 -28.10 -2.09
CA LEU A 252 -2.98 -27.89 -0.72
C LEU A 252 -3.05 -26.41 -0.32
N PHE A 253 -2.62 -25.50 -1.19
CA PHE A 253 -2.73 -24.06 -0.95
C PHE A 253 -4.17 -23.60 -0.77
N VAL A 254 -5.09 -24.09 -1.61
CA VAL A 254 -6.51 -23.76 -1.50
C VAL A 254 -7.09 -24.30 -0.19
N ALA A 255 -6.81 -25.55 0.17
CA ALA A 255 -7.28 -26.15 1.42
C ALA A 255 -6.77 -25.39 2.65
N LEU A 256 -5.47 -25.06 2.67
CA LEU A 256 -4.86 -24.23 3.72
C LEU A 256 -5.50 -22.84 3.77
N GLY A 257 -5.71 -22.21 2.61
CA GLY A 257 -6.29 -20.88 2.49
C GLY A 257 -7.72 -20.81 3.02
N VAL A 258 -8.58 -21.74 2.58
CA VAL A 258 -9.96 -21.85 3.08
C VAL A 258 -9.97 -22.11 4.58
N GLY A 259 -9.15 -23.06 5.06
CA GLY A 259 -9.04 -23.38 6.49
C GLY A 259 -8.65 -22.17 7.33
N ALA A 260 -7.67 -21.37 6.88
CA ALA A 260 -7.24 -20.16 7.57
C ALA A 260 -8.31 -19.05 7.56
N VAL A 261 -8.99 -18.81 6.43
CA VAL A 261 -10.09 -17.82 6.37
C VAL A 261 -11.24 -18.22 7.29
N VAL A 262 -11.68 -19.48 7.22
CA VAL A 262 -12.76 -20.00 8.08
C VAL A 262 -12.36 -19.96 9.56
N GLY A 263 -11.14 -20.38 9.89
CA GLY A 263 -10.60 -20.31 11.25
C GLY A 263 -10.55 -18.86 11.77
N GLY A 264 -10.11 -17.92 10.93
CA GLY A 264 -10.09 -16.49 11.26
C GLY A 264 -11.50 -15.94 11.54
N LEU A 265 -12.47 -16.25 10.68
CA LEU A 265 -13.88 -15.89 10.88
C LEU A 265 -14.45 -16.52 12.15
N TRP A 266 -14.09 -17.77 12.46
CA TRP A 266 -14.53 -18.48 13.67
C TRP A 266 -13.98 -17.82 14.94
N ILE A 267 -12.67 -17.53 15.00
CA ILE A 267 -12.05 -16.81 16.12
C ILE A 267 -12.74 -15.45 16.30
N ARG A 268 -13.05 -14.77 15.19
CA ARG A 268 -13.70 -13.46 15.22
C ARG A 268 -15.14 -13.54 15.74
N LYS A 269 -15.92 -14.53 15.30
CA LYS A 269 -17.30 -14.79 15.76
C LYS A 269 -17.34 -15.10 17.27
N THR A 270 -16.47 -16.01 17.72
CA THR A 270 -16.39 -16.39 19.15
C THR A 270 -16.01 -15.19 20.02
N HIS A 271 -15.14 -14.32 19.51
CA HIS A 271 -14.82 -13.05 20.15
C HIS A 271 -16.00 -12.09 20.21
N TRP A 272 -16.73 -11.90 19.12
CA TRP A 272 -17.89 -11.00 19.10
C TRP A 272 -18.97 -11.44 20.10
N VAL A 273 -19.18 -12.75 20.24
CA VAL A 273 -20.08 -13.34 21.25
C VAL A 273 -19.55 -13.13 22.68
N ARG A 274 -18.24 -13.23 22.91
CA ARG A 274 -17.60 -13.06 24.24
C ARG A 274 -17.26 -11.61 24.62
N ARG A 275 -17.22 -10.67 23.67
CA ARG A 275 -16.85 -9.25 23.86
C ARG A 275 -17.79 -8.52 24.83
N ARG A 276 -18.97 -9.08 25.10
CA ARG A 276 -19.86 -8.64 26.17
C ARG A 276 -19.34 -8.92 27.60
N SER A 277 -18.24 -9.68 27.79
CA SER A 277 -17.82 -10.14 29.12
C SER A 277 -16.38 -9.83 29.57
N THR A 278 -15.38 -9.65 28.70
CA THR A 278 -13.96 -9.61 29.16
C THR A 278 -13.05 -8.51 28.59
N GLY A 279 -13.48 -7.67 27.64
CA GLY A 279 -12.68 -6.53 27.16
C GLY A 279 -11.39 -6.84 26.38
N GLU A 280 -11.04 -8.11 26.15
CA GLU A 280 -9.77 -8.49 25.51
C GLU A 280 -9.74 -8.25 24.00
N ARG A 281 -8.79 -7.43 23.53
CA ARG A 281 -8.64 -7.04 22.12
C ARG A 281 -7.64 -7.88 21.30
N TRP A 282 -6.81 -8.69 21.96
CA TRP A 282 -5.69 -9.42 21.36
C TRP A 282 -6.11 -10.35 20.20
N HIS A 283 -7.29 -10.95 20.31
CA HIS A 283 -7.79 -11.91 19.32
C HIS A 283 -8.37 -11.26 18.04
N SER A 284 -8.64 -9.95 18.06
CA SER A 284 -9.19 -9.22 16.90
C SER A 284 -8.16 -9.02 15.78
N ASN A 285 -6.88 -8.81 16.14
CA ASN A 285 -5.79 -8.71 15.19
C ASN A 285 -5.40 -10.10 14.66
N THR A 286 -5.28 -11.10 15.54
CA THR A 286 -4.93 -12.48 15.14
C THR A 286 -5.91 -13.06 14.12
N SER A 287 -7.22 -12.84 14.28
CA SER A 287 -8.22 -13.26 13.28
C SER A 287 -8.04 -12.57 11.93
N ALA A 288 -7.77 -11.25 11.91
CA ALA A 288 -7.55 -10.51 10.68
C ALA A 288 -6.29 -10.97 9.93
N LEU A 289 -5.19 -11.19 10.66
CA LEU A 289 -3.94 -11.69 10.10
C LEU A 289 -4.09 -13.10 9.53
N LEU A 290 -4.82 -13.97 10.22
CA LEU A 290 -5.10 -15.32 9.74
C LEU A 290 -5.96 -15.33 8.47
N MET A 291 -6.97 -14.46 8.38
CA MET A 291 -7.76 -14.30 7.16
C MET A 291 -6.91 -13.74 6.01
N ALA A 292 -6.04 -12.76 6.26
CA ALA A 292 -5.14 -12.22 5.24
C ALA A 292 -4.16 -13.27 4.71
N TYR A 293 -3.57 -14.08 5.60
CA TYR A 293 -2.72 -15.21 5.23
C TYR A 293 -3.48 -16.27 4.42
N GLY A 294 -4.72 -16.57 4.83
CA GLY A 294 -5.59 -17.50 4.11
C GLY A 294 -5.91 -17.02 2.70
N LEU A 295 -6.30 -15.75 2.54
CA LEU A 295 -6.54 -15.14 1.22
C LEU A 295 -5.28 -15.16 0.34
N ALA A 296 -4.09 -14.94 0.91
CA ALA A 296 -2.84 -15.05 0.20
C ALA A 296 -2.54 -16.48 -0.26
N ALA A 297 -2.89 -17.50 0.53
CA ALA A 297 -2.73 -18.89 0.12
C ALA A 297 -3.67 -19.25 -1.03
N LEU A 298 -4.89 -18.68 -1.06
CA LEU A 298 -5.84 -18.87 -2.17
C LEU A 298 -5.33 -18.35 -3.52
N THR A 299 -4.33 -17.46 -3.53
CA THR A 299 -3.67 -17.03 -4.77
C THR A 299 -2.75 -18.10 -5.38
N THR A 300 -2.56 -19.23 -4.69
CA THR A 300 -1.70 -20.36 -5.10
C THR A 300 -0.30 -19.91 -5.53
N SER A 301 0.26 -18.91 -4.84
CA SER A 301 1.59 -18.38 -5.13
C SER A 301 2.44 -18.35 -3.89
N PRO A 302 3.57 -19.08 -3.87
CA PRO A 302 4.48 -19.05 -2.72
C PRO A 302 5.07 -17.66 -2.51
N LEU A 303 5.25 -16.86 -3.56
CA LEU A 303 5.75 -15.48 -3.45
C LEU A 303 4.74 -14.57 -2.76
N VAL A 304 3.46 -14.63 -3.18
CA VAL A 304 2.39 -13.83 -2.57
C VAL A 304 2.19 -14.24 -1.12
N LEU A 305 2.12 -15.56 -0.86
CA LEU A 305 1.99 -16.08 0.50
C LEU A 305 3.14 -15.66 1.40
N SER A 306 4.38 -15.69 0.90
CA SER A 306 5.56 -15.26 1.67
C SER A 306 5.51 -13.77 1.97
N SER A 307 5.23 -12.94 0.97
CA SER A 307 5.10 -11.48 1.11
C SER A 307 4.04 -11.11 2.16
N VAL A 308 2.83 -11.64 2.03
CA VAL A 308 1.75 -11.40 3.00
C VAL A 308 2.06 -12.01 4.36
N GLY A 309 2.69 -13.17 4.41
CA GLY A 309 3.13 -13.83 5.65
C GLY A 309 4.10 -12.98 6.45
N PHE A 310 5.13 -12.41 5.81
CA PHE A 310 6.05 -11.49 6.46
C PHE A 310 5.40 -10.17 6.88
N ALA A 311 4.46 -9.64 6.08
CA ALA A 311 3.68 -8.47 6.48
C ALA A 311 2.81 -8.77 7.71
N CYS A 312 2.17 -9.95 7.77
CA CYS A 312 1.40 -10.40 8.92
C CYS A 312 2.29 -10.60 10.16
N MET A 313 3.48 -11.19 9.98
CA MET A 313 4.47 -11.36 11.03
C MET A 313 4.90 -10.00 11.62
N ALA A 314 5.15 -9.00 10.77
CA ALA A 314 5.48 -7.65 11.23
C ALA A 314 4.36 -7.04 12.10
N CYS A 315 3.10 -7.22 11.70
CA CYS A 315 1.95 -6.76 12.48
C CYS A 315 1.83 -7.48 13.82
N TRP A 316 2.03 -8.80 13.83
CA TRP A 316 1.94 -9.61 15.03
C TRP A 316 3.06 -9.27 16.03
N LEU A 317 4.30 -9.11 15.56
CA LEU A 317 5.45 -8.74 16.39
C LEU A 317 5.30 -7.35 17.02
N ASP A 318 4.80 -6.38 16.26
CA ASP A 318 4.52 -5.04 16.82
C ASP A 318 3.41 -5.07 17.87
N ALA A 319 2.36 -5.88 17.66
CA ALA A 319 1.27 -6.06 18.63
C ALA A 319 1.72 -6.73 19.94
N ILE A 320 2.76 -7.57 19.90
CA ILE A 320 3.38 -8.13 21.12
C ILE A 320 4.24 -7.09 21.83
N GLY A 321 4.95 -6.24 21.07
CA GLY A 321 5.87 -5.25 21.63
C GLY A 321 5.20 -4.02 22.25
N ARG A 322 3.93 -3.74 21.91
CA ARG A 322 3.15 -2.64 22.49
C ARG A 322 2.26 -3.16 23.61
N ASN A 323 2.50 -2.71 24.84
CA ASN A 323 1.49 -2.72 25.90
C ASN A 323 0.47 -1.64 25.53
N ASP A 324 -0.55 -1.99 24.74
CA ASP A 324 -1.60 -1.05 24.38
C ASP A 324 -2.46 -0.72 25.61
N ASP A 325 -2.21 0.43 26.23
CA ASP A 325 -3.14 1.05 27.16
C ASP A 325 -4.48 1.30 26.45
N HIS A 326 -5.54 0.78 27.06
CA HIS A 326 -6.85 0.67 26.46
C HIS A 326 -7.55 2.03 26.32
N ALA A 327 -7.46 2.64 25.13
CA ALA A 327 -8.40 3.69 24.76
C ALA A 327 -9.76 3.07 24.38
N GLU A 328 -10.83 3.46 25.08
CA GLU A 328 -12.20 3.09 24.72
C GLU A 328 -12.52 3.59 23.30
N GLU A 329 -12.79 2.66 22.37
CA GLU A 329 -13.26 3.01 21.03
C GLU A 329 -14.77 3.23 21.04
N SER A 330 -15.22 4.25 20.32
CA SER A 330 -16.67 4.45 20.15
C SER A 330 -17.31 3.23 19.44
N PRO A 331 -18.54 2.84 19.83
CA PRO A 331 -19.23 1.69 19.22
C PRO A 331 -19.37 1.81 17.70
N GLY A 332 -19.67 3.01 17.20
CA GLY A 332 -19.81 3.27 15.77
C GLY A 332 -18.53 3.02 14.98
N TRP A 333 -17.38 3.43 15.52
CA TRP A 333 -16.07 3.18 14.90
C TRP A 333 -15.74 1.69 14.84
N SER A 334 -16.00 0.96 15.93
CA SER A 334 -15.78 -0.49 15.95
C SER A 334 -16.64 -1.20 14.91
N MET A 335 -17.92 -0.82 14.77
CA MET A 335 -18.82 -1.45 13.80
C MET A 335 -18.35 -1.20 12.36
N MET A 336 -17.97 0.03 12.04
CA MET A 336 -17.50 0.37 10.70
C MET A 336 -16.22 -0.37 10.32
N ARG A 337 -15.26 -0.51 11.27
CA ARG A 337 -14.04 -1.30 11.04
C ARG A 337 -14.34 -2.77 10.77
N GLU A 338 -15.28 -3.36 11.51
CA GLU A 338 -15.71 -4.74 11.27
C GLU A 338 -16.34 -4.91 9.89
N SER A 339 -17.26 -4.01 9.52
CA SER A 339 -17.88 -4.03 8.20
C SER A 339 -16.84 -3.87 7.08
N ALA A 340 -15.87 -2.98 7.25
CA ALA A 340 -14.81 -2.77 6.27
C ALA A 340 -13.93 -4.02 6.08
N LEU A 341 -13.58 -4.70 7.18
CA LEU A 341 -12.79 -5.93 7.10
C LEU A 341 -13.57 -7.05 6.41
N LEU A 342 -14.81 -7.31 6.84
CA LEU A 342 -15.64 -8.38 6.26
C LEU A 342 -15.97 -8.10 4.80
N GLY A 343 -16.27 -6.85 4.47
CA GLY A 343 -16.45 -6.41 3.08
C GLY A 343 -15.17 -6.59 2.25
N GLY A 344 -14.00 -6.29 2.81
CA GLY A 344 -12.71 -6.52 2.16
C GLY A 344 -12.42 -8.00 1.92
N VAL A 345 -12.72 -8.87 2.89
CA VAL A 345 -12.59 -10.33 2.73
C VAL A 345 -13.54 -10.84 1.64
N ALA A 346 -14.80 -10.41 1.65
CA ALA A 346 -15.78 -10.78 0.63
C ALA A 346 -15.34 -10.33 -0.77
N LEU A 347 -14.88 -9.08 -0.91
CA LEU A 347 -14.34 -8.56 -2.17
C LEU A 347 -13.13 -9.35 -2.65
N ALA A 348 -12.21 -9.70 -1.75
CA ALA A 348 -11.04 -10.51 -2.11
C ALA A 348 -11.45 -11.90 -2.63
N ILE A 349 -12.44 -12.53 -2.00
CA ILE A 349 -13.00 -13.82 -2.46
C ILE A 349 -13.64 -13.66 -3.84
N LEU A 350 -14.43 -12.61 -4.06
CA LEU A 350 -15.03 -12.34 -5.39
C LEU A 350 -13.95 -12.18 -6.46
N ILE A 351 -12.89 -11.41 -6.18
CA ILE A 351 -11.76 -11.25 -7.12
C ILE A 351 -11.08 -12.60 -7.40
N LEU A 352 -10.86 -13.43 -6.37
CA LEU A 352 -10.25 -14.75 -6.49
C LEU A 352 -11.07 -15.73 -7.33
N VAL A 353 -12.40 -15.60 -7.32
CA VAL A 353 -13.32 -16.49 -8.05
C VAL A 353 -13.62 -15.97 -9.46
N ASP A 354 -13.95 -14.69 -9.60
CA ASP A 354 -14.52 -14.15 -10.83
C ASP A 354 -13.51 -13.39 -11.70
N ALA A 355 -12.46 -12.81 -11.10
CA ALA A 355 -11.52 -11.93 -11.81
C ALA A 355 -10.13 -12.56 -12.01
N ARG A 356 -9.97 -13.83 -11.64
CA ARG A 356 -8.67 -14.52 -11.68
C ARG A 356 -8.21 -14.76 -13.11
N GLY A 357 -6.97 -14.37 -13.41
CA GLY A 357 -6.35 -14.56 -14.72
C GLY A 357 -7.04 -13.81 -15.87
N VAL A 358 -7.84 -12.77 -15.57
CA VAL A 358 -8.53 -11.95 -16.59
C VAL A 358 -7.54 -11.11 -17.41
N LEU A 359 -6.41 -10.73 -16.82
CA LEU A 359 -5.37 -9.96 -17.50
C LEU A 359 -4.35 -10.91 -18.15
N SER A 360 -4.39 -11.00 -19.47
CA SER A 360 -3.46 -11.80 -20.27
C SER A 360 -2.11 -11.09 -20.47
N PHE A 361 -1.43 -10.73 -19.38
CA PHE A 361 -0.07 -10.15 -19.44
C PHE A 361 1.03 -11.23 -19.56
N GLN A 362 0.70 -12.42 -20.02
CA GLN A 362 1.63 -13.54 -20.21
C GLN A 362 2.14 -13.60 -21.66
#